data_AF-A0A832V4F2-F1
#
_entry.id   AF-A0A832V4F2-F1
#
_cell.length_a   1.000
_cell.length_b   1.000
_cell.length_c   1.000
_cell.angle_alpha   90.00
_cell.angle_beta   90.00
_cell.angle_gamma   90.00
#
_symmetry.space_group_name_H-M   'P 1'
#
loop_
_entity.id
_entity.type
_entity.pdbx_description
1 polymer ?
#
loop_
_entity_poly.entity_id
_entity_poly.type
_entity_poly.pdbx_seq_one_letter_code
_entity_poly.pdbx_strand_id
1 'polypeptide(L)'
;YNMEAFKTGLIMGVYDAERISGNVRLKVTDGKEKFTAIGSSRPSKIEKNEYVLADEDDNVITRWLTKENERVKVTLYTRNAIVCVQGNKDIPQKDIEKALEKVCKKIVEVAGGRYKILYPSQ
;
A
#
# COMPACT_ATOMS: atom_id res chain seq x y z
N TYR A 1 -3.35 5.09 -9.74
CA TYR A 1 -4.17 5.15 -8.51
C TYR A 1 -4.51 6.59 -8.11
N ASN A 2 -3.58 7.55 -8.13
CA ASN A 2 -3.81 8.96 -7.76
C ASN A 2 -5.10 9.60 -8.30
N MET A 3 -5.40 9.40 -9.60
CA MET A 3 -6.63 9.94 -10.19
C MET A 3 -7.91 9.38 -9.53
N GLU A 4 -7.91 8.11 -9.11
CA GLU A 4 -9.06 7.51 -8.44
C GLU A 4 -9.13 7.93 -6.97
N ALA A 5 -7.99 8.02 -6.30
CA ALA A 5 -7.90 8.56 -4.94
C ALA A 5 -8.49 9.98 -4.87
N PHE A 6 -8.13 10.86 -5.82
CA PHE A 6 -8.67 12.22 -5.92
C PHE A 6 -10.19 12.25 -6.13
N LYS A 7 -10.73 11.34 -6.97
CA LYS A 7 -12.17 11.30 -7.29
C LYS A 7 -13.02 10.77 -6.14
N THR A 8 -12.47 9.88 -5.32
CA THR A 8 -13.23 9.14 -4.30
C THR A 8 -12.96 9.61 -2.88
N GLY A 9 -11.85 10.33 -2.65
CA GLY A 9 -11.37 10.64 -1.31
C GLY A 9 -10.76 9.46 -0.56
N LEU A 10 -10.62 8.29 -1.22
CA LEU A 10 -10.00 7.11 -0.62
C LEU A 10 -8.48 7.21 -0.62
N ILE A 11 -7.87 6.69 0.45
CA ILE A 11 -6.41 6.56 0.53
C ILE A 11 -6.01 5.30 -0.23
N MET A 12 -5.05 5.44 -1.14
CA MET A 12 -4.58 4.34 -1.99
C MET A 12 -3.07 4.36 -2.09
N GLY A 13 -2.47 3.18 -2.10
CA GLY A 13 -1.04 2.99 -2.34
C GLY A 13 -0.78 1.82 -3.27
N VAL A 14 0.35 1.87 -3.98
CA VAL A 14 0.79 0.79 -4.87
C VAL A 14 2.23 0.47 -4.58
N TYR A 15 2.50 -0.81 -4.32
CA TYR A 15 3.78 -1.29 -3.82
C TYR A 15 4.35 -2.36 -4.74
N ASP A 16 5.67 -2.38 -4.91
CA ASP A 16 6.37 -3.47 -5.57
C ASP A 16 6.25 -4.76 -4.73
N ALA A 17 5.54 -5.75 -5.28
CA ALA A 17 5.23 -6.98 -4.57
C ALA A 17 6.47 -7.86 -4.37
N GLU A 18 7.46 -7.77 -5.26
CA GLU A 18 8.70 -8.56 -5.16
C GLU A 18 9.61 -8.04 -4.04
N ARG A 19 9.28 -6.87 -3.49
CA ARG A 19 9.96 -6.25 -2.35
C ARG A 19 9.21 -6.47 -1.04
N ILE A 20 8.18 -7.32 -1.00
CA ILE A 20 7.37 -7.60 0.18
C ILE A 20 7.56 -9.08 0.56
N SER A 21 7.97 -9.34 1.80
CA SER A 21 8.10 -10.70 2.31
C SER A 21 6.75 -11.24 2.78
N GLY A 22 6.27 -12.33 2.19
CA GLY A 22 5.08 -13.05 2.69
C GLY A 22 3.82 -12.18 2.77
N ASN A 23 3.08 -12.28 3.88
CA ASN A 23 1.80 -11.58 4.03
C ASN A 23 1.97 -10.12 4.44
N VAL A 24 0.99 -9.31 4.07
CA VAL A 24 0.86 -7.92 4.53
C VAL A 24 -0.13 -7.88 5.70
N ARG A 25 0.27 -7.25 6.81
CA ARG A 25 -0.60 -7.04 7.98
C ARG A 25 -0.62 -5.58 8.41
N LEU A 26 -1.73 -5.17 9.03
CA LEU A 26 -1.80 -3.94 9.80
C LEU A 26 -1.09 -4.13 11.13
N LYS A 27 -0.20 -3.20 11.48
CA LYS A 27 0.57 -3.20 12.73
C LYS A 27 0.49 -1.83 13.39
N VAL A 28 0.45 -1.82 14.72
CA VAL A 28 0.68 -0.63 15.53
C VAL A 28 2.14 -0.64 15.99
N THR A 29 2.85 0.46 15.78
CA THR A 29 4.31 0.53 15.96
C THR A 29 4.72 0.60 17.43
N ASP A 30 5.88 0.02 17.74
CA ASP A 30 6.53 0.14 19.05
C ASP A 30 7.65 1.21 19.09
N GLY A 31 7.98 1.77 17.91
CA GLY A 31 8.97 2.83 17.73
C GLY A 31 10.38 2.32 17.43
N LYS A 32 10.58 1.00 17.28
CA LYS A 32 11.86 0.40 16.89
C LYS A 32 11.95 0.12 15.39
N GLU A 33 10.85 0.30 14.66
CA GLU A 33 10.79 0.06 13.24
C GLU A 33 11.73 0.99 12.47
N LYS A 34 12.45 0.42 11.50
CA LYS A 34 13.27 1.20 10.56
C LYS A 34 12.41 1.58 9.35
N PHE A 35 12.45 2.85 8.98
CA PHE A 35 11.71 3.33 7.82
C PHE A 35 12.48 4.43 7.10
N THR A 36 12.67 4.25 5.80
CA THR A 36 13.24 5.25 4.92
C THR A 36 12.15 5.69 3.96
N ALA A 37 11.73 6.94 4.03
CA ALA A 37 10.70 7.46 3.14
C ALA A 37 11.16 7.45 1.69
N ILE A 38 10.23 7.30 0.75
CA ILE A 38 10.55 7.44 -0.68
C ILE A 38 11.31 8.74 -0.94
N GLY A 39 12.41 8.65 -1.70
CA GLY A 39 13.27 9.79 -2.06
C GLY A 39 14.23 10.24 -0.95
N SER A 40 14.21 9.61 0.23
CA SER A 40 15.20 9.84 1.29
C SER A 40 16.32 8.82 1.22
N SER A 41 17.55 9.28 1.47
CA SER A 41 18.70 8.39 1.72
C SER A 41 18.92 8.08 3.20
N ARG A 42 18.19 8.76 4.10
CA ARG A 42 18.33 8.61 5.55
C ARG A 42 17.11 7.94 6.17
N PRO A 43 17.30 6.97 7.08
CA PRO A 43 16.22 6.45 7.90
C PRO A 43 15.58 7.57 8.72
N SER A 44 14.26 7.49 8.87
CA SER A 44 13.48 8.34 9.76
C SER A 44 12.93 7.48 10.89
N LYS A 45 12.87 8.08 12.09
CA LYS A 45 12.26 7.45 13.25
C LYS A 45 10.75 7.33 13.03
N ILE A 46 10.20 6.18 13.45
CA ILE A 46 8.77 5.97 13.61
C ILE A 46 8.46 6.10 15.10
N GLU A 47 7.42 6.85 15.44
CA GLU A 47 6.97 6.93 16.84
C GLU A 47 6.10 5.73 17.17
N LYS A 48 6.01 5.39 18.46
CA LYS A 48 5.06 4.38 18.93
C LYS A 48 3.61 4.81 18.63
N ASN A 49 2.71 3.82 18.54
CA ASN A 49 1.28 4.03 18.33
C ASN A 49 0.90 4.58 16.94
N GLU A 50 1.71 4.30 15.92
CA GLU A 50 1.42 4.63 14.52
C GLU A 50 0.89 3.39 13.79
N TYR A 51 -0.12 3.55 12.93
CA TYR A 51 -0.58 2.45 12.07
C TYR A 51 0.29 2.36 10.82
N VAL A 52 0.83 1.16 10.58
CA VAL A 52 1.64 0.82 9.42
C VAL A 52 1.14 -0.45 8.76
N LEU A 53 1.42 -0.59 7.47
CA LEU A 53 1.46 -1.93 6.87
C LEU A 53 2.87 -2.47 7.00
N ALA A 54 2.97 -3.71 7.46
CA ALA A 54 4.22 -4.45 7.57
C ALA A 54 4.13 -5.78 6.82
N ASP A 55 5.26 -6.23 6.30
CA ASP A 55 5.41 -7.56 5.70
C ASP A 55 5.70 -8.63 6.77
N GLU A 56 5.72 -9.91 6.40
CA GLU A 56 5.91 -11.06 7.32
C GLU A 56 7.15 -10.87 8.21
N ASP A 57 8.23 -10.32 7.65
CA ASP A 57 9.50 -10.05 8.32
C ASP A 57 9.52 -8.75 9.16
N ASP A 58 8.35 -8.17 9.44
CA ASP A 58 8.17 -6.92 10.21
C ASP A 58 8.73 -5.66 9.54
N ASN A 59 9.05 -5.70 8.24
CA ASN A 59 9.50 -4.51 7.52
C ASN A 59 8.32 -3.60 7.18
N VAL A 60 8.44 -2.32 7.53
CA VAL A 60 7.40 -1.33 7.22
C VAL A 60 7.32 -1.08 5.72
N ILE A 61 6.15 -1.31 5.14
CA ILE A 61 5.79 -1.03 3.75
C ILE A 61 5.39 0.43 3.61
N THR A 62 4.51 0.90 4.51
CA THR A 62 3.95 2.25 4.46
C THR A 62 3.39 2.66 5.82
N ARG A 63 3.39 3.96 6.08
CA ARG A 63 2.78 4.58 7.25
C ARG A 63 1.46 5.20 6.82
N TRP A 64 0.36 4.82 7.46
CA TRP A 64 -0.99 5.30 7.16
C TRP A 64 -1.40 5.23 5.68
N LEU A 65 -0.79 4.33 4.89
CA LEU A 65 -0.91 4.30 3.42
C LEU A 65 -0.57 5.63 2.70
N THR A 66 0.03 6.61 3.38
CA THR A 66 0.31 7.95 2.82
C THR A 66 1.81 8.24 2.73
N LYS A 67 2.64 7.52 3.49
CA LYS A 67 4.09 7.67 3.46
C LYS A 67 4.76 6.31 3.27
N GLU A 68 5.15 6.06 2.03
CA GLU A 68 5.68 4.78 1.58
C GLU A 68 7.17 4.63 1.88
N ASN A 69 7.60 3.38 2.09
CA ASN A 69 9.02 3.05 2.26
C ASN A 69 9.71 2.99 0.90
N GLU A 70 10.90 3.59 0.80
CA GLU A 70 11.77 3.58 -0.39
C GLU A 70 11.98 2.17 -0.95
N ARG A 71 12.05 1.15 -0.08
CA ARG A 71 12.27 -0.24 -0.47
C ARG A 71 11.17 -0.80 -1.38
N VAL A 72 9.92 -0.41 -1.17
CA VAL A 72 8.74 -1.00 -1.83
C VAL A 72 8.19 -0.14 -2.96
N LYS A 73 8.92 0.91 -3.35
CA LYS A 73 8.48 1.81 -4.41
C LYS A 73 8.35 1.08 -5.75
N VAL A 74 7.32 1.41 -6.51
CA VAL A 74 7.20 0.96 -7.90
C VAL A 74 8.27 1.63 -8.76
N THR A 75 8.90 0.85 -9.64
CA THR A 75 9.90 1.31 -10.60
C THR A 75 9.57 0.81 -12.01
N LEU A 76 10.37 1.20 -13.00
CA LEU A 76 10.26 0.66 -14.37
C LEU A 76 10.53 -0.86 -14.46
N TYR A 77 11.14 -1.44 -13.42
CA TYR A 77 11.45 -2.86 -13.35
C TYR A 77 10.40 -3.68 -12.60
N THR A 78 9.47 -3.04 -11.89
CA THR A 78 8.41 -3.73 -11.16
C THR A 78 7.55 -4.54 -12.14
N ARG A 79 7.35 -5.83 -11.83
CA ARG A 79 6.51 -6.76 -12.61
C ARG A 79 5.24 -7.16 -11.89
N ASN A 80 5.31 -7.23 -10.56
CA ASN A 80 4.20 -7.59 -9.69
C ASN A 80 3.99 -6.44 -8.69
N ALA A 81 2.74 -6.01 -8.51
CA ALA A 81 2.42 -4.92 -7.61
C ALA A 81 1.22 -5.26 -6.73
N ILE A 82 1.24 -4.77 -5.48
CA ILE A 82 0.11 -4.80 -4.56
C ILE A 82 -0.53 -3.42 -4.57
N VAL A 83 -1.84 -3.37 -4.83
CA VAL A 83 -2.65 -2.17 -4.67
C VAL A 83 -3.43 -2.28 -3.36
N CYS A 84 -3.25 -1.31 -2.47
CA CYS A 84 -4.03 -1.21 -1.24
C CYS A 84 -4.95 0.00 -1.31
N VAL A 85 -6.19 -0.15 -0.85
CA VAL A 85 -7.16 0.93 -0.69
C VAL A 85 -7.70 0.87 0.74
N GLN A 86 -7.72 2.01 1.41
CA GLN A 86 -8.27 2.15 2.74
C GLN A 86 -9.38 3.20 2.73
N GLY A 87 -10.54 2.79 3.23
CA GLY A 87 -11.64 3.68 3.59
C GLY A 87 -11.69 3.91 5.10
N ASN A 88 -12.82 4.44 5.54
CA ASN A 88 -13.17 4.60 6.94
C ASN A 88 -14.56 4.00 7.19
N LYS A 89 -15.04 4.07 8.43
CA LYS A 89 -16.35 3.55 8.84
C LYS A 89 -17.54 4.16 8.08
N ASP A 90 -17.36 5.33 7.48
CA ASP A 90 -18.43 6.07 6.80
C ASP A 90 -18.49 5.73 5.29
N ILE A 91 -17.52 4.94 4.79
CA ILE A 91 -17.48 4.50 3.38
C ILE A 91 -17.87 3.01 3.31
N PRO A 92 -18.93 2.66 2.57
CA PRO A 92 -19.32 1.28 2.38
C PRO A 92 -18.20 0.44 1.73
N GLN A 93 -18.02 -0.78 2.22
CA GLN A 93 -17.04 -1.74 1.69
C GLN A 93 -17.14 -1.91 0.16
N LYS A 94 -18.37 -1.97 -0.38
CA LYS A 94 -18.62 -2.06 -1.83
C LYS A 94 -18.00 -0.92 -2.64
N ASP A 95 -17.91 0.28 -2.06
CA ASP A 95 -17.39 1.46 -2.74
C ASP A 95 -15.85 1.45 -2.73
N ILE A 96 -15.26 0.93 -1.65
CA ILE A 96 -13.82 0.62 -1.56
C ILE A 96 -13.43 -0.42 -2.62
N GLU A 97 -14.18 -1.52 -2.71
CA GLU A 97 -13.95 -2.59 -3.69
C GLU A 97 -14.10 -2.11 -5.13
N LYS A 98 -15.13 -1.31 -5.41
CA LYS A 98 -15.35 -0.70 -6.73
C LYS A 98 -14.18 0.22 -7.12
N ALA A 99 -13.67 1.02 -6.18
CA ALA A 99 -12.52 1.88 -6.42
C ALA A 99 -11.25 1.08 -6.68
N LEU A 100 -10.98 0.03 -5.87
CA LEU A 100 -9.87 -0.90 -6.08
C LEU A 100 -9.95 -1.56 -7.46
N GLU A 101 -11.12 -2.09 -7.82
CA GLU A 101 -11.33 -2.76 -9.11
C GLU A 101 -11.08 -1.80 -10.28
N LYS A 102 -11.54 -0.56 -10.18
CA LYS A 102 -11.32 0.47 -11.19
C LYS A 102 -9.85 0.82 -11.36
N VAL A 103 -9.08 0.91 -10.27
CA VAL A 103 -7.63 1.10 -10.33
C VAL A 103 -6.96 -0.09 -11.02
N CYS A 104 -7.29 -1.32 -10.63
CA CYS A 104 -6.72 -2.52 -11.22
C CYS A 104 -7.04 -2.66 -12.71
N LYS A 105 -8.30 -2.43 -13.11
CA LYS A 105 -8.72 -2.40 -14.52
C LYS A 105 -7.93 -1.35 -15.31
N LYS A 106 -7.74 -0.15 -14.75
CA LYS A 106 -6.97 0.90 -15.43
C LYS A 106 -5.49 0.55 -15.56
N ILE A 107 -4.90 -0.10 -14.56
CA ILE A 107 -3.52 -0.61 -14.64
C ILE A 107 -3.41 -1.63 -15.78
N VAL A 108 -4.32 -2.60 -15.85
CA VAL A 108 -4.32 -3.59 -16.94
C VAL A 108 -4.52 -2.95 -18.31
N GLU A 109 -5.39 -1.95 -18.43
CA GLU A 109 -5.63 -1.22 -19.68
C GLU A 109 -4.35 -0.52 -20.19
N VAL A 110 -3.56 0.10 -19.30
CA VAL A 110 -2.41 0.94 -19.70
C VAL A 110 -1.07 0.20 -19.69
N ALA A 111 -0.92 -0.80 -18.84
CA ALA A 111 0.34 -1.53 -18.61
C ALA A 111 0.23 -3.04 -18.87
N GLY A 112 -0.98 -3.55 -19.17
CA GLY A 112 -1.22 -4.97 -19.38
C GLY A 112 -1.24 -5.78 -18.08
N GLY A 113 -1.20 -7.11 -18.23
CA GLY A 113 -1.16 -8.06 -17.11
C GLY A 113 -2.54 -8.53 -16.65
N ARG A 114 -2.58 -9.07 -15.43
CA ARG A 114 -3.77 -9.65 -14.80
C ARG A 114 -3.79 -9.26 -13.32
N TYR A 115 -4.97 -9.19 -12.73
CA TYR A 115 -5.12 -8.93 -11.30
C TYR A 115 -6.06 -9.94 -10.65
N LYS A 116 -5.91 -10.08 -9.33
CA LYS A 116 -6.84 -10.75 -8.44
C LYS A 116 -7.05 -9.84 -7.24
N ILE A 117 -8.29 -9.70 -6.80
CA ILE A 117 -8.59 -9.00 -5.55
C ILE A 117 -8.32 -9.96 -4.40
N LEU A 118 -7.54 -9.51 -3.42
CA LEU A 118 -7.25 -10.22 -2.19
C LEU A 118 -8.05 -9.57 -1.07
N TYR A 119 -8.62 -10.39 -0.19
CA TYR A 119 -9.29 -9.93 1.02
C TYR A 119 -8.41 -10.29 2.21
N PRO A 120 -8.15 -9.34 3.13
CA PRO A 120 -7.49 -9.67 4.39
C PRO A 120 -8.29 -10.75 5.11
N SER A 121 -7.61 -11.76 5.65
CA SER A 121 -8.22 -12.68 6.62
C SER A 121 -8.74 -11.85 7.79
N GLN A 122 -10.01 -12.05 8.18
CA GLN A 122 -10.54 -11.47 9.42
C GLN A 122 -9.92 -12.14 10.64
#